data_AF-A0A1U8IBH8-F1
#
_entry.id   AF-A0A1U8IBH8-F1
#
_cell.length_a   1.000
_cell.length_b   1.000
_cell.length_c   1.000
_cell.angle_alpha   90.00
_cell.angle_beta   90.00
_cell.angle_gamma   90.00
#
_symmetry.space_group_name_H-M   'P 1'
#
loop_
_entity.id
_entity.type
_entity.pdbx_description
1 polymer ?
#
loop_
_entity_poly.entity_id
_entity_poly.type
_entity_poly.pdbx_seq_one_letter_code
_entity_poly.pdbx_strand_id
1 'polypeptide(L)'
;MRLVMGIPIGSGLLQNKPAELAERLVGNSFADTVFFTNSGTEANEAAIKFSRKFQRFIHPDNKQPATEFISFTNSFHGRTMGALALTSKEHYRSPFEPVMPGVTFLEYGNIQAAIDLIRNGMIAAVFVEPVQGEGGIYSATKEFLQALRSACDDAGSLLVFDEVQCGLGRTGYLWAHEAYGVFPDMMTLAKPLAGGLPIGATLVSERVASAIAHGDHGSTFAGSPFVCSAAICVFNKISNPSFLSSVLKKGDYMKELLNQKQERCVYLRFSIKITVVVRLDTVAIGYDAVELLQVSDGRELVVAIVVEEAAVV
;
A
#
# COMPACT_ATOMS: atom_id res chain seq x y z
N MET A 1 -9.18 1.36 24.73
CA MET A 1 -8.82 1.25 23.31
C MET A 1 -7.66 2.21 23.05
N ARG A 2 -6.45 1.70 22.74
CA ARG A 2 -5.31 2.55 22.37
C ARG A 2 -5.46 2.94 20.91
N LEU A 3 -6.34 3.90 20.62
CA LEU A 3 -6.62 4.32 19.24
C LEU A 3 -5.38 4.91 18.52
N VAL A 4 -4.50 5.55 19.28
CA VAL A 4 -3.27 6.19 18.79
C VAL A 4 -2.11 5.83 19.68
N MET A 5 -1.00 5.40 19.07
CA MET A 5 0.25 5.14 19.76
C MET A 5 1.25 6.27 19.51
N GLY A 6 1.84 6.82 20.58
CA GLY A 6 2.99 7.73 20.49
C GLY A 6 2.69 9.23 20.34
N ILE A 7 1.43 9.68 20.43
CA ILE A 7 1.07 11.11 20.40
C ILE A 7 0.55 11.54 21.77
N PRO A 8 1.14 12.58 22.42
CA PRO A 8 0.57 13.18 23.62
C PRO A 8 -0.81 13.77 23.29
N ILE A 9 -1.87 13.22 23.89
CA ILE A 9 -3.23 13.77 23.77
C ILE A 9 -3.34 14.93 24.77
N GLY A 10 -3.50 16.16 24.27
CA GLY A 10 -3.74 17.35 25.09
C GLY A 10 -5.13 17.96 24.83
N SER A 11 -5.57 18.87 25.69
CA SER A 11 -6.96 19.35 25.78
C SER A 11 -7.36 20.49 24.80
N GLY A 12 -6.62 20.72 23.72
CA GLY A 12 -6.91 21.77 22.73
C GLY A 12 -7.79 21.31 21.56
N LEU A 13 -8.60 22.23 20.99
CA LEU A 13 -9.55 21.95 19.87
C LEU A 13 -8.88 21.31 18.63
N LEU A 14 -7.62 21.65 18.37
CA LEU A 14 -6.81 21.05 17.31
C LEU A 14 -6.06 19.80 17.78
N GLN A 15 -5.68 19.71 19.07
CA GLN A 15 -4.90 18.59 19.59
C GLN A 15 -5.63 17.24 19.51
N ASN A 16 -6.97 17.23 19.44
CA ASN A 16 -7.77 16.01 19.28
C ASN A 16 -7.88 15.50 17.83
N LYS A 17 -7.42 16.25 16.81
CA LYS A 17 -7.56 15.84 15.40
C LYS A 17 -6.87 14.51 15.04
N PRO A 18 -5.69 14.17 15.60
CA PRO A 18 -5.10 12.86 15.37
C PRO A 18 -5.95 11.72 15.94
N ALA A 19 -6.54 11.91 17.12
CA ALA A 19 -7.46 10.94 17.71
C ALA A 19 -8.75 10.80 16.88
N GLU A 20 -9.33 11.90 16.42
CA GLU A 20 -10.51 11.89 15.54
C GLU A 20 -10.23 11.16 14.21
N LEU A 21 -9.07 11.41 13.59
CA LEU A 21 -8.67 10.69 12.38
C LEU A 21 -8.47 9.20 12.66
N ALA A 22 -7.86 8.85 13.78
CA ALA A 22 -7.65 7.47 14.19
C ALA A 22 -8.96 6.72 14.40
N GLU A 23 -9.94 7.32 15.09
CA GLU A 23 -11.28 6.76 15.28
C GLU A 23 -11.96 6.46 13.95
N ARG A 24 -11.83 7.36 12.96
CA ARG A 24 -12.39 7.16 11.63
C ARG A 24 -11.71 6.02 10.88
N LEU A 25 -10.37 5.96 10.91
CA LEU A 25 -9.60 4.92 10.22
C LEU A 25 -9.86 3.53 10.85
N VAL A 26 -9.81 3.44 12.17
CA VAL A 26 -10.11 2.21 12.94
C VAL A 26 -11.56 1.79 12.73
N GLY A 27 -12.52 2.71 12.92
CA GLY A 27 -13.95 2.41 12.82
C GLY A 27 -14.44 2.03 11.41
N ASN A 28 -13.61 2.20 10.38
CA ASN A 28 -13.91 1.81 9.01
C ASN A 28 -12.95 0.72 8.48
N SER A 29 -12.18 0.04 9.32
CA SER A 29 -11.24 -1.00 8.88
C SER A 29 -11.21 -2.20 9.85
N PHE A 30 -10.33 -3.17 9.58
CA PHE A 30 -10.08 -4.31 10.47
C PHE A 30 -9.21 -3.96 11.69
N ALA A 31 -8.57 -2.79 11.67
CA ALA A 31 -7.51 -2.45 12.61
C ALA A 31 -8.06 -1.88 13.91
N ASP A 32 -7.35 -2.12 15.01
CA ASP A 32 -7.71 -1.64 16.35
C ASP A 32 -6.92 -0.39 16.74
N THR A 33 -5.76 -0.19 16.11
CA THR A 33 -4.82 0.90 16.42
C THR A 33 -4.24 1.47 15.13
N VAL A 34 -3.94 2.77 15.13
CA VAL A 34 -3.16 3.41 14.05
C VAL A 34 -1.90 4.07 14.58
N PHE A 35 -0.83 3.95 13.79
CA PHE A 35 0.41 4.71 13.96
C PHE A 35 0.55 5.68 12.79
N PHE A 36 0.58 6.98 13.07
CA PHE A 36 0.81 7.98 12.03
C PHE A 36 2.31 8.10 11.72
N THR A 37 2.59 8.39 10.45
CA THR A 37 3.89 8.73 9.89
C THR A 37 3.73 9.91 8.92
N ASN A 38 4.77 10.28 8.19
CA ASN A 38 4.73 11.42 7.25
C ASN A 38 4.67 10.97 5.78
N SER A 39 4.81 9.67 5.51
CA SER A 39 4.85 9.14 4.14
C SER A 39 4.56 7.63 4.11
N GLY A 40 4.35 7.11 2.90
CA GLY A 40 4.17 5.66 2.69
C GLY A 40 5.41 4.85 3.03
N THR A 41 6.61 5.35 2.68
CA THR A 41 7.86 4.65 3.01
C THR A 41 8.06 4.57 4.53
N GLU A 42 7.73 5.63 5.29
CA GLU A 42 7.77 5.57 6.75
C GLU A 42 6.71 4.63 7.34
N ALA A 43 5.51 4.56 6.74
CA ALA A 43 4.49 3.59 7.17
C ALA A 43 4.96 2.14 6.96
N ASN A 44 5.67 1.87 5.86
CA ASN A 44 6.28 0.56 5.61
C ASN A 44 7.46 0.27 6.55
N GLU A 45 8.30 1.26 6.89
CA GLU A 45 9.33 1.11 7.94
C GLU A 45 8.71 0.77 9.31
N ALA A 46 7.58 1.39 9.66
CA ALA A 46 6.85 1.04 10.87
C ALA A 46 6.36 -0.42 10.83
N ALA A 47 5.75 -0.87 9.73
CA ALA A 47 5.31 -2.26 9.58
C ALA A 47 6.48 -3.27 9.63
N ILE A 48 7.64 -2.95 9.04
CA ILE A 48 8.86 -3.77 9.13
C ILE A 48 9.27 -3.93 10.60
N LYS A 49 9.36 -2.81 11.32
CA LYS A 49 9.76 -2.82 12.74
C LYS A 49 8.76 -3.56 13.61
N PHE A 50 7.45 -3.34 13.40
CA PHE A 50 6.39 -3.99 14.17
C PHE A 50 6.37 -5.48 13.94
N SER A 51 6.64 -5.95 12.72
CA SER A 51 6.78 -7.38 12.42
C SER A 51 7.89 -8.04 13.24
N ARG A 52 9.09 -7.45 13.27
CA ARG A 52 10.21 -7.97 14.07
C ARG A 52 9.94 -7.87 15.57
N LYS A 53 9.30 -6.79 16.04
CA LYS A 53 8.93 -6.62 17.45
C LYS A 53 7.90 -7.67 17.87
N PHE A 54 6.89 -7.91 17.04
CA PHE A 54 5.88 -8.93 17.27
C PHE A 54 6.50 -10.32 17.45
N GLN A 55 7.38 -10.74 16.53
CA GLN A 55 8.07 -12.04 16.62
C GLN A 55 8.89 -12.19 17.90
N ARG A 56 9.56 -11.12 18.35
CA ARG A 56 10.27 -11.10 19.65
C ARG A 56 9.33 -11.17 20.85
N PHE A 57 8.17 -10.53 20.74
CA PHE A 57 7.18 -10.47 21.81
C PHE A 57 6.50 -11.83 22.04
N ILE A 58 6.12 -12.52 20.97
CA ILE A 58 5.46 -13.84 21.07
C ILE A 58 6.45 -14.99 21.32
N HIS A 59 7.76 -14.75 21.16
CA HIS A 59 8.82 -15.72 21.41
C HIS A 59 9.93 -15.14 22.30
N PRO A 60 9.65 -14.79 23.58
CA PRO A 60 10.58 -14.06 24.45
C PRO A 60 11.88 -14.84 24.74
N ASP A 61 11.81 -16.17 24.80
CA ASP A 61 12.95 -17.04 25.08
C ASP A 61 13.72 -17.48 23.81
N ASN A 62 13.20 -17.17 22.62
CA ASN A 62 13.86 -17.53 21.37
C ASN A 62 14.98 -16.53 21.05
N LYS A 63 16.22 -17.03 21.05
CA LYS A 63 17.42 -16.24 20.70
C LYS A 63 17.48 -15.87 19.22
N GLN A 64 16.77 -16.60 18.36
CA GLN A 64 16.69 -16.39 16.92
C GLN A 64 15.21 -16.35 16.50
N PRO A 65 14.47 -15.30 16.84
CA PRO A 65 13.09 -15.15 16.37
C PRO A 65 13.08 -14.91 14.86
N ALA A 66 11.92 -15.10 14.24
CA ALA A 66 11.73 -14.78 12.83
C ALA A 66 12.02 -13.29 12.57
N THR A 67 12.84 -13.01 11.55
CA THR A 67 13.28 -11.64 11.20
C THR A 67 13.32 -11.37 9.70
N GLU A 68 13.06 -12.40 8.90
CA GLU A 68 13.07 -12.35 7.44
C GLU A 68 11.72 -11.89 6.90
N PHE A 69 11.69 -11.48 5.65
CA PHE A 69 10.52 -10.95 4.98
C PHE A 69 10.39 -11.55 3.59
N ILE A 70 9.14 -11.74 3.18
CA ILE A 70 8.80 -12.02 1.80
C ILE A 70 8.26 -10.74 1.17
N SER A 71 8.77 -10.41 -0.01
CA SER A 71 8.17 -9.45 -0.94
C SER A 71 8.05 -10.12 -2.32
N PHE A 72 7.47 -9.44 -3.30
CA PHE A 72 7.18 -10.03 -4.60
C PHE A 72 7.88 -9.28 -5.74
N THR A 73 8.05 -9.96 -6.87
CA THR A 73 8.48 -9.32 -8.13
C THR A 73 7.54 -8.17 -8.47
N ASN A 74 8.09 -7.12 -9.09
CA ASN A 74 7.41 -5.86 -9.46
C ASN A 74 6.95 -4.97 -8.28
N SER A 75 7.31 -5.30 -7.04
CA SER A 75 6.90 -4.52 -5.86
C SER A 75 7.56 -3.14 -5.76
N PHE A 76 6.83 -2.20 -5.15
CA PHE A 76 7.37 -0.90 -4.74
C PHE A 76 6.83 -0.50 -3.36
N HIS A 77 7.69 -0.57 -2.34
CA HIS A 77 7.34 -0.24 -0.97
C HIS A 77 8.00 1.04 -0.44
N GLY A 78 8.81 1.69 -1.27
CA GLY A 78 9.47 2.96 -0.93
C GLY A 78 10.98 2.91 -1.11
N ARG A 79 11.65 3.92 -0.57
CA ARG A 79 13.08 4.20 -0.85
C ARG A 79 13.93 4.50 0.39
N THR A 80 13.38 4.38 1.60
CA THR A 80 14.18 4.31 2.83
C THR A 80 14.82 2.93 2.97
N MET A 81 15.94 2.77 3.68
CA MET A 81 16.76 1.54 3.64
C MET A 81 16.00 0.21 3.91
N GLY A 82 14.98 0.21 4.78
CA GLY A 82 14.15 -0.97 5.04
C GLY A 82 13.10 -1.18 3.95
N ALA A 83 12.33 -0.14 3.63
CA ALA A 83 11.32 -0.19 2.58
C ALA A 83 11.91 -0.45 1.18
N LEU A 84 13.11 0.08 0.91
CA LEU A 84 13.88 -0.15 -0.30
C LEU A 84 14.30 -1.61 -0.41
N ALA A 85 14.64 -2.27 0.70
CA ALA A 85 14.95 -3.70 0.69
C ALA A 85 13.74 -4.56 0.28
N LEU A 86 12.51 -4.07 0.48
CA LEU A 86 11.29 -4.73 0.02
C LEU A 86 10.89 -4.35 -1.43
N THR A 87 11.51 -3.33 -2.05
CA THR A 87 11.21 -2.90 -3.42
C THR A 87 12.00 -3.74 -4.43
N SER A 88 11.34 -4.55 -5.27
CA SER A 88 12.06 -5.55 -6.07
C SER A 88 12.96 -5.00 -7.18
N LYS A 89 12.62 -3.82 -7.75
CA LYS A 89 13.34 -3.25 -8.90
C LYS A 89 14.82 -2.99 -8.54
N GLU A 90 15.72 -3.77 -9.15
CA GLU A 90 17.15 -3.81 -8.79
C GLU A 90 17.83 -2.45 -8.92
N HIS A 91 17.55 -1.68 -9.97
CA HIS A 91 18.18 -0.38 -10.19
C HIS A 91 17.89 0.65 -9.10
N TYR A 92 16.81 0.48 -8.32
CA TYR A 92 16.56 1.31 -7.15
C TYR A 92 17.35 0.86 -5.91
N ARG A 93 17.70 -0.43 -5.83
CA ARG A 93 18.36 -1.03 -4.66
C ARG A 93 19.88 -1.05 -4.79
N SER A 94 20.41 -1.50 -5.93
CA SER A 94 21.83 -1.80 -6.13
C SER A 94 22.79 -0.64 -5.83
N PRO A 95 22.45 0.65 -6.07
CA PRO A 95 23.35 1.75 -5.70
C PRO A 95 23.55 1.95 -4.19
N PHE A 96 22.70 1.33 -3.35
CA PHE A 96 22.69 1.51 -1.89
C PHE A 96 22.97 0.21 -1.14
N GLU A 97 23.37 -0.85 -1.83
CA GLU A 97 23.63 -2.14 -1.19
C GLU A 97 24.88 -2.12 -0.29
N PRO A 98 24.87 -2.84 0.86
CA PRO A 98 23.77 -3.69 1.33
C PRO A 98 22.61 -2.88 1.97
N VAL A 99 21.39 -3.14 1.51
CA VAL A 99 20.14 -2.68 2.15
C VAL A 99 19.78 -3.60 3.33
N MET A 100 18.63 -3.38 3.99
CA MET A 100 18.20 -4.25 5.10
C MET A 100 18.22 -5.74 4.67
N PRO A 101 18.96 -6.62 5.38
CA PRO A 101 19.06 -8.03 5.01
C PRO A 101 17.81 -8.82 5.38
N GLY A 102 17.70 -10.02 4.80
CA GLY A 102 16.65 -10.98 5.10
C GLY A 102 15.36 -10.75 4.31
N VAL A 103 15.44 -10.23 3.08
CA VAL A 103 14.28 -10.15 2.18
C VAL A 103 14.45 -11.16 1.05
N THR A 104 13.41 -11.97 0.81
CA THR A 104 13.32 -12.85 -0.37
C THR A 104 12.20 -12.38 -1.28
N PHE A 105 12.49 -12.26 -2.58
CA PHE A 105 11.50 -11.93 -3.59
C PHE A 105 10.96 -13.21 -4.23
N LEU A 106 9.64 -13.38 -4.21
CA LEU A 106 8.94 -14.43 -4.94
C LEU A 106 8.19 -13.86 -6.14
N GLU A 107 7.88 -14.69 -7.13
CA GLU A 107 7.02 -14.25 -8.23
C GLU A 107 5.62 -13.89 -7.72
N TYR A 108 5.13 -12.70 -8.08
CA TYR A 108 3.78 -12.25 -7.68
C TYR A 108 2.70 -13.21 -8.20
N GLY A 109 1.89 -13.76 -7.30
CA GLY A 109 0.87 -14.75 -7.62
C GLY A 109 1.33 -16.22 -7.50
N ASN A 110 2.60 -16.49 -7.23
CA ASN A 110 3.09 -17.86 -7.03
C ASN A 110 2.74 -18.38 -5.62
N ILE A 111 1.56 -18.99 -5.52
CA ILE A 111 0.99 -19.51 -4.28
C ILE A 111 1.89 -20.56 -3.62
N GLN A 112 2.36 -21.55 -4.39
CA GLN A 112 3.09 -22.68 -3.84
C GLN A 112 4.43 -22.24 -3.24
N ALA A 113 5.20 -21.43 -3.97
CA ALA A 113 6.47 -20.91 -3.48
C ALA A 113 6.29 -20.05 -2.22
N ALA A 114 5.22 -19.27 -2.15
CA ALA A 114 4.91 -18.46 -0.97
C ALA A 114 4.58 -19.34 0.24
N ILE A 115 3.70 -20.33 0.09
CA ILE A 115 3.35 -21.28 1.17
C ILE A 115 4.60 -21.99 1.69
N ASP A 116 5.44 -22.49 0.77
CA ASP A 116 6.64 -23.25 1.14
C ASP A 116 7.65 -22.39 1.90
N LEU A 117 7.86 -21.15 1.47
CA LEU A 117 8.80 -20.25 2.15
C LEU A 117 8.26 -19.75 3.49
N ILE A 118 6.97 -19.44 3.59
CA ILE A 118 6.33 -19.02 4.86
C ILE A 118 6.45 -20.13 5.90
N ARG A 119 6.19 -21.38 5.52
CA ARG A 119 6.19 -22.52 6.46
C ARG A 119 7.58 -22.94 6.93
N ASN A 120 8.58 -22.86 6.05
CA ASN A 120 9.91 -23.41 6.32
C ASN A 120 10.97 -22.35 6.66
N GLY A 121 10.70 -21.07 6.37
CA GLY A 121 11.62 -19.96 6.61
C GLY A 121 11.45 -19.28 7.96
N MET A 122 12.35 -18.34 8.27
CA MET A 122 12.29 -17.53 9.50
C MET A 122 11.53 -16.22 9.25
N ILE A 123 10.34 -16.35 8.66
CA ILE A 123 9.56 -15.25 8.08
C ILE A 123 8.78 -14.51 9.17
N ALA A 124 9.17 -13.26 9.42
CA ALA A 124 8.44 -12.37 10.31
C ALA A 124 7.15 -11.86 9.66
N ALA A 125 7.21 -11.48 8.39
CA ALA A 125 6.05 -10.98 7.66
C ALA A 125 6.17 -11.13 6.13
N VAL A 126 5.00 -11.18 5.50
CA VAL A 126 4.82 -11.15 4.04
C VAL A 126 4.25 -9.79 3.66
N PHE A 127 4.98 -9.03 2.85
CA PHE A 127 4.54 -7.75 2.31
C PHE A 127 3.99 -7.94 0.90
N VAL A 128 2.77 -7.47 0.65
CA VAL A 128 2.13 -7.58 -0.65
C VAL A 128 1.25 -6.37 -0.92
N GLU A 129 1.30 -5.85 -2.15
CA GLU A 129 0.32 -4.88 -2.65
C GLU A 129 -0.90 -5.66 -3.18
N PRO A 130 -2.14 -5.43 -2.71
CA PRO A 130 -3.33 -6.03 -3.31
C PRO A 130 -3.49 -5.71 -4.80
N VAL A 131 -2.96 -4.55 -5.21
CA VAL A 131 -2.73 -4.18 -6.61
C VAL A 131 -1.39 -3.46 -6.72
N GLN A 132 -0.43 -4.05 -7.43
CA GLN A 132 0.89 -3.45 -7.68
C GLN A 132 0.77 -2.34 -8.74
N GLY A 133 0.90 -1.07 -8.35
CA GLY A 133 0.76 0.01 -9.33
C GLY A 133 2.04 0.30 -10.12
N GLU A 134 3.14 0.62 -9.43
CA GLU A 134 4.46 0.88 -10.07
C GLU A 134 5.01 -0.33 -10.84
N GLY A 135 4.53 -1.53 -10.50
CA GLY A 135 4.85 -2.78 -11.17
C GLY A 135 4.15 -2.98 -12.52
N GLY A 136 3.30 -2.06 -12.96
CA GLY A 136 2.54 -2.14 -14.21
C GLY A 136 1.06 -2.49 -14.04
N ILE A 137 0.48 -2.17 -12.88
CA ILE A 137 -0.92 -2.44 -12.50
C ILE A 137 -1.29 -3.93 -12.57
N TYR A 138 -0.75 -4.71 -11.64
CA TYR A 138 -1.06 -6.13 -11.47
C TYR A 138 -1.98 -6.30 -10.25
N SER A 139 -3.22 -6.73 -10.45
CA SER A 139 -4.10 -7.18 -9.36
C SER A 139 -3.72 -8.58 -8.89
N ALA A 140 -3.75 -8.79 -7.57
CA ALA A 140 -3.73 -10.13 -7.01
C ALA A 140 -4.97 -10.94 -7.45
N THR A 141 -4.87 -12.26 -7.39
CA THR A 141 -6.07 -13.11 -7.36
C THR A 141 -6.54 -13.27 -5.91
N LYS A 142 -7.84 -13.55 -5.72
CA LYS A 142 -8.39 -13.82 -4.39
C LYS A 142 -7.75 -15.06 -3.77
N GLU A 143 -7.54 -16.08 -4.59
CA GLU A 143 -6.92 -17.35 -4.21
C GLU A 143 -5.49 -17.13 -3.69
N PHE A 144 -4.74 -16.23 -4.33
CA PHE A 144 -3.39 -15.88 -3.90
C PHE A 144 -3.39 -15.19 -2.54
N LEU A 145 -4.18 -14.13 -2.34
CA LEU A 145 -4.23 -13.44 -1.05
C LEU A 145 -4.76 -14.35 0.08
N GLN A 146 -5.74 -15.20 -0.22
CA GLN A 146 -6.28 -16.16 0.76
C GLN A 146 -5.23 -17.20 1.16
N ALA A 147 -4.41 -17.67 0.20
CA ALA A 147 -3.32 -18.59 0.49
C ALA A 147 -2.24 -17.94 1.36
N LEU A 148 -1.85 -16.69 1.07
CA LEU A 148 -0.91 -15.95 1.92
C LEU A 148 -1.45 -15.79 3.34
N ARG A 149 -2.72 -15.39 3.49
CA ARG A 149 -3.37 -15.25 4.80
C ARG A 149 -3.31 -16.54 5.61
N SER A 150 -3.76 -17.64 4.99
CA SER A 150 -3.82 -18.94 5.66
C SER A 150 -2.43 -19.44 6.05
N ALA A 151 -1.44 -19.27 5.17
CA ALA A 151 -0.05 -19.66 5.46
C ALA A 151 0.57 -18.81 6.58
N CYS A 152 0.33 -17.49 6.60
CA CYS A 152 0.78 -16.63 7.68
C CYS A 152 0.15 -17.02 9.02
N ASP A 153 -1.15 -17.35 9.03
CA ASP A 153 -1.85 -17.79 10.24
C ASP A 153 -1.26 -19.11 10.78
N ASP A 154 -1.04 -20.09 9.90
CA ASP A 154 -0.44 -21.38 10.25
C ASP A 154 0.98 -21.24 10.82
N ALA A 155 1.82 -20.39 10.20
CA ALA A 155 3.23 -20.25 10.55
C ALA A 155 3.49 -19.24 11.68
N GLY A 156 2.49 -18.42 12.04
CA GLY A 156 2.67 -17.30 12.97
C GLY A 156 3.38 -16.08 12.37
N SER A 157 3.59 -16.03 11.06
CA SER A 157 4.04 -14.84 10.33
C SER A 157 2.91 -13.81 10.24
N LEU A 158 3.25 -12.55 10.00
CA LEU A 158 2.26 -11.50 9.75
C LEU A 158 2.01 -11.31 8.25
N LEU A 159 0.78 -10.99 7.87
CA LEU A 159 0.46 -10.50 6.53
C LEU A 159 0.35 -8.98 6.56
N VAL A 160 1.07 -8.30 5.66
CA VAL A 160 1.07 -6.84 5.54
C VAL A 160 0.60 -6.46 4.14
N PHE A 161 -0.48 -5.66 4.09
CA PHE A 161 -0.92 -5.06 2.84
C PHE A 161 -0.39 -3.64 2.70
N ASP A 162 0.41 -3.42 1.66
CA ASP A 162 0.74 -2.07 1.21
C ASP A 162 -0.41 -1.54 0.36
N GLU A 163 -1.25 -0.73 0.99
CA GLU A 163 -2.37 -0.03 0.35
C GLU A 163 -2.07 1.45 0.16
N VAL A 164 -0.79 1.86 0.20
CA VAL A 164 -0.38 3.25 0.03
C VAL A 164 -0.91 3.82 -1.29
N GLN A 165 -0.93 3.02 -2.36
CA GLN A 165 -1.42 3.45 -3.68
C GLN A 165 -2.84 2.95 -3.98
N CYS A 166 -3.17 1.71 -3.65
CA CYS A 166 -4.42 1.07 -4.05
C CYS A 166 -5.57 1.24 -3.05
N GLY A 167 -5.31 1.69 -1.83
CA GLY A 167 -6.35 1.98 -0.84
C GLY A 167 -7.03 3.34 -1.01
N LEU A 168 -7.80 3.74 0.00
CA LEU A 168 -8.48 5.04 0.09
C LEU A 168 -9.32 5.35 -1.15
N GLY A 169 -10.20 4.41 -1.52
CA GLY A 169 -11.15 4.62 -2.61
C GLY A 169 -10.58 4.42 -4.01
N ARG A 170 -9.28 4.19 -4.19
CA ARG A 170 -8.64 4.14 -5.51
C ARG A 170 -9.19 3.04 -6.42
N THR A 171 -9.52 1.89 -5.84
CA THR A 171 -10.11 0.72 -6.52
C THR A 171 -11.64 0.79 -6.57
N GLY A 172 -12.25 1.81 -5.96
CA GLY A 172 -13.69 1.95 -5.75
C GLY A 172 -14.22 1.19 -4.53
N TYR A 173 -13.33 0.52 -3.79
CA TYR A 173 -13.54 0.11 -2.40
C TYR A 173 -12.81 1.09 -1.48
N LEU A 174 -13.23 1.22 -0.23
CA LEU A 174 -12.50 2.10 0.69
C LEU A 174 -11.08 1.57 0.87
N TRP A 175 -10.95 0.25 1.01
CA TRP A 175 -9.67 -0.47 1.00
C TRP A 175 -9.69 -1.53 -0.10
N ALA A 176 -8.60 -1.67 -0.84
CA ALA A 176 -8.49 -2.62 -1.93
C ALA A 176 -8.74 -4.07 -1.46
N HIS A 177 -8.32 -4.42 -0.24
CA HIS A 177 -8.52 -5.76 0.30
C HIS A 177 -9.99 -6.17 0.47
N GLU A 178 -10.91 -5.21 0.61
CA GLU A 178 -12.35 -5.49 0.74
C GLU A 178 -12.90 -6.23 -0.50
N ALA A 179 -12.35 -5.96 -1.69
CA ALA A 179 -12.72 -6.63 -2.93
C ALA A 179 -12.42 -8.14 -2.89
N TYR A 180 -11.43 -8.54 -2.09
CA TYR A 180 -10.97 -9.93 -1.98
C TYR A 180 -11.58 -10.63 -0.76
N GLY A 181 -12.01 -9.88 0.26
CA GLY A 181 -12.49 -10.43 1.53
C GLY A 181 -11.37 -11.08 2.36
N VAL A 182 -10.14 -10.60 2.21
CA VAL A 182 -8.95 -11.07 2.94
C VAL A 182 -8.43 -9.91 3.78
N PHE A 183 -8.17 -10.12 5.06
CA PHE A 183 -7.74 -9.07 5.98
C PHE A 183 -6.29 -9.29 6.43
N PRO A 184 -5.42 -8.26 6.37
CA PRO A 184 -4.04 -8.38 6.81
C PRO A 184 -3.94 -8.20 8.34
N ASP A 185 -2.74 -8.43 8.90
CA ASP A 185 -2.44 -8.06 10.29
C ASP A 185 -2.10 -6.58 10.40
N MET A 186 -1.55 -6.00 9.33
CA MET A 186 -1.22 -4.58 9.19
C MET A 186 -1.53 -4.07 7.78
N MET A 187 -1.93 -2.81 7.67
CA MET A 187 -2.16 -2.12 6.41
C MET A 187 -1.46 -0.76 6.43
N THR A 188 -0.69 -0.44 5.39
CA THR A 188 -0.01 0.86 5.27
C THR A 188 -0.73 1.77 4.28
N LEU A 189 -0.86 3.05 4.64
CA LEU A 189 -1.58 4.08 3.89
C LEU A 189 -0.71 5.34 3.78
N ALA A 190 -0.86 6.11 2.70
CA ALA A 190 -0.34 7.47 2.59
C ALA A 190 -1.04 8.19 1.41
N LYS A 191 -0.27 8.72 0.44
CA LYS A 191 -0.71 9.32 -0.84
C LYS A 191 -2.05 10.09 -0.73
N PRO A 192 -3.24 9.53 -1.07
CA PRO A 192 -4.47 10.32 -1.05
C PRO A 192 -4.96 10.70 0.36
N LEU A 193 -4.42 10.14 1.45
CA LEU A 193 -4.94 10.30 2.81
C LEU A 193 -5.18 11.75 3.25
N ALA A 194 -4.27 12.66 2.91
CA ALA A 194 -4.43 14.10 3.16
C ALA A 194 -4.47 14.95 1.88
N GLY A 195 -4.84 14.36 0.75
CA GLY A 195 -5.09 15.11 -0.50
C GLY A 195 -3.87 15.90 -1.01
N GLY A 196 -2.65 15.41 -0.77
CA GLY A 196 -1.40 16.05 -1.20
C GLY A 196 -0.49 16.53 -0.06
N LEU A 197 -0.98 16.61 1.18
CA LEU A 197 -0.13 16.89 2.33
C LEU A 197 0.62 15.62 2.80
N PRO A 198 1.86 15.74 3.32
CA PRO A 198 2.64 14.60 3.80
C PRO A 198 1.99 13.94 5.02
N ILE A 199 1.51 12.71 4.84
CA ILE A 199 1.03 11.84 5.91
C ILE A 199 1.19 10.39 5.46
N GLY A 200 1.49 9.53 6.41
CA GLY A 200 1.31 8.10 6.30
C GLY A 200 0.63 7.53 7.54
N ALA A 201 0.16 6.30 7.44
CA ALA A 201 -0.44 5.59 8.55
C ALA A 201 -0.17 4.09 8.43
N THR A 202 0.14 3.44 9.54
CA THR A 202 0.18 1.99 9.67
C THR A 202 -0.97 1.59 10.58
N LEU A 203 -2.01 1.01 9.99
CA LEU A 203 -3.14 0.44 10.69
C LEU A 203 -2.77 -0.97 11.13
N VAL A 204 -3.00 -1.31 12.39
CA VAL A 204 -2.58 -2.57 12.98
C VAL A 204 -3.73 -3.22 13.75
N SER A 205 -3.84 -4.55 13.63
CA SER A 205 -4.71 -5.36 14.49
C SER A 205 -4.21 -5.36 15.94
N GLU A 206 -5.10 -5.67 16.90
CA GLU A 206 -4.77 -5.81 18.32
C GLU A 206 -3.68 -6.87 18.56
N ARG A 207 -3.67 -7.92 17.74
CA ARG A 207 -2.63 -8.97 17.75
C ARG A 207 -1.23 -8.37 17.63
N VAL A 208 -1.05 -7.38 16.75
CA VAL A 208 0.24 -6.71 16.58
C VAL A 208 0.40 -5.55 17.56
N ALA A 209 -0.65 -4.77 17.80
CA ALA A 209 -0.62 -3.59 18.67
C ALA A 209 -0.18 -3.93 20.10
N SER A 210 -0.62 -5.07 20.64
CA SER A 210 -0.27 -5.54 21.98
C SER A 210 1.23 -5.80 22.18
N ALA A 211 1.97 -6.07 21.10
CA ALA A 211 3.42 -6.27 21.13
C ALA A 211 4.23 -4.96 21.14
N ILE A 212 3.60 -3.84 20.78
CA ILE A 212 4.28 -2.54 20.63
C ILE A 212 4.11 -1.72 21.91
N ALA A 213 5.22 -1.33 22.53
CA ALA A 213 5.25 -0.50 23.72
C ALA A 213 5.48 0.98 23.36
N HIS A 214 5.16 1.86 24.31
CA HIS A 214 5.49 3.28 24.19
C HIS A 214 7.01 3.44 24.04
N GLY A 215 7.44 4.18 23.01
CA GLY A 215 8.86 4.42 22.71
C GLY A 215 9.51 3.45 21.72
N ASP A 216 8.88 2.32 21.37
CA ASP A 216 9.44 1.37 20.37
C ASP A 216 9.53 1.99 18.95
N HIS A 217 8.66 2.95 18.66
CA HIS A 217 8.62 3.71 17.40
C HIS A 217 8.12 5.13 17.69
N GLY A 218 8.52 6.09 16.86
CA GLY A 218 8.10 7.49 16.99
C GLY A 218 8.47 8.30 15.77
N SER A 219 7.91 9.50 15.68
CA SER A 219 8.18 10.46 14.61
C SER A 219 7.89 11.87 15.13
N THR A 220 8.73 12.83 14.73
CA THR A 220 8.64 14.22 15.21
C THR A 220 7.41 14.95 14.68
N PHE A 221 7.07 14.72 13.40
CA PHE A 221 6.01 15.47 12.70
C PHE A 221 4.71 14.69 12.54
N ALA A 222 4.75 13.38 12.76
CA ALA A 222 3.60 12.52 12.57
C ALA A 222 2.45 12.89 13.51
N GLY A 223 1.24 12.80 12.99
CA GLY A 223 0.06 13.18 13.76
C GLY A 223 -0.06 14.68 14.01
N SER A 224 0.52 15.51 13.13
CA SER A 224 0.26 16.95 13.12
C SER A 224 -1.26 17.22 13.08
N PRO A 225 -1.82 17.96 14.05
CA PRO A 225 -3.23 18.36 14.04
C PRO A 225 -3.73 18.98 12.75
N PHE A 226 -2.89 19.82 12.12
CA PHE A 226 -3.21 20.48 10.87
C PHE A 226 -3.39 19.46 9.73
N VAL A 227 -2.42 18.56 9.57
CA VAL A 227 -2.45 17.53 8.53
C VAL A 227 -3.58 16.53 8.81
N CYS A 228 -3.81 16.15 10.07
CA CYS A 228 -4.91 15.27 10.45
C CYS A 228 -6.28 15.91 10.15
N SER A 229 -6.44 17.22 10.35
CA SER A 229 -7.67 17.93 9.99
C SER A 229 -7.94 17.90 8.49
N ALA A 230 -6.90 18.08 7.66
CA ALA A 230 -7.03 17.95 6.20
C ALA A 230 -7.38 16.49 5.82
N ALA A 231 -6.72 15.51 6.45
CA ALA A 231 -6.98 14.10 6.22
C ALA A 231 -8.41 13.69 6.60
N ILE A 232 -8.98 14.22 7.69
CA ILE A 232 -10.39 13.98 8.05
C ILE A 232 -11.33 14.47 6.95
N CYS A 233 -11.09 15.66 6.41
CA CYS A 233 -11.90 16.22 5.32
C CYS A 233 -11.85 15.31 4.07
N VAL A 234 -10.64 14.89 3.68
CA VAL A 234 -10.43 14.01 2.53
C VAL A 234 -11.06 12.63 2.76
N PHE A 235 -10.84 12.03 3.92
CA PHE A 235 -11.39 10.75 4.30
C PHE A 235 -12.93 10.75 4.28
N ASN A 236 -13.57 11.77 4.84
CA ASN A 236 -15.04 11.89 4.84
C ASN A 236 -15.62 11.98 3.43
N LYS A 237 -14.89 12.60 2.50
CA LYS A 237 -15.30 12.65 1.09
C LYS A 237 -15.13 11.29 0.41
N ILE A 238 -13.99 10.63 0.62
CA ILE A 238 -13.66 9.35 -0.01
C ILE A 238 -14.54 8.21 0.50
N SER A 239 -14.78 8.14 1.81
CA SER A 239 -15.57 7.09 2.46
C SER A 239 -17.07 7.17 2.16
N ASN A 240 -17.55 8.25 1.53
CA ASN A 240 -18.94 8.36 1.12
C ASN A 240 -19.26 7.32 0.03
N PRO A 241 -20.29 6.46 0.21
CA PRO A 241 -20.65 5.45 -0.78
C PRO A 241 -20.95 6.01 -2.17
N SER A 242 -21.50 7.22 -2.26
CA SER A 242 -21.74 7.86 -3.56
C SER A 242 -20.44 8.26 -4.28
N PHE A 243 -19.41 8.63 -3.54
CA PHE A 243 -18.08 8.91 -4.08
C PHE A 243 -17.45 7.63 -4.63
N LEU A 244 -17.43 6.55 -3.83
CA LEU A 244 -16.93 5.23 -4.23
C LEU A 244 -17.67 4.69 -5.46
N SER A 245 -19.00 4.76 -5.48
CA SER A 245 -19.81 4.42 -6.66
C SER A 245 -19.42 5.23 -7.89
N SER A 246 -19.15 6.54 -7.73
CA SER A 246 -18.69 7.38 -8.83
C SER A 246 -17.30 6.98 -9.34
N VAL A 247 -16.42 6.50 -8.45
CA VAL A 247 -15.10 5.96 -8.83
C VAL A 247 -15.28 4.73 -9.71
N LEU A 248 -16.19 3.83 -9.32
CA LEU A 248 -16.49 2.64 -10.11
C LEU A 248 -16.95 3.01 -11.53
N LYS A 249 -17.97 3.89 -11.62
CA LYS A 249 -18.56 4.33 -12.90
C LYS A 249 -17.53 5.01 -13.81
N LYS A 250 -16.71 5.90 -13.26
CA LYS A 250 -15.66 6.60 -14.02
C LYS A 250 -14.63 5.63 -14.55
N GLY A 251 -14.26 4.62 -13.77
CA GLY A 251 -13.31 3.63 -14.23
C GLY A 251 -13.84 2.71 -15.32
N ASP A 252 -15.10 2.31 -15.20
CA ASP A 252 -15.77 1.52 -16.23
C ASP A 252 -15.87 2.33 -17.54
N TYR A 253 -16.23 3.62 -17.45
CA TYR A 253 -16.24 4.55 -18.59
C TYR A 253 -14.85 4.73 -19.23
N MET A 254 -13.80 4.92 -18.43
CA MET A 254 -12.43 5.02 -18.95
C MET A 254 -12.00 3.74 -19.67
N LYS A 255 -12.35 2.58 -19.12
CA LYS A 255 -12.08 1.28 -19.74
C LYS A 255 -12.79 1.13 -21.08
N GLU A 256 -14.06 1.54 -21.16
CA GLU A 256 -14.82 1.56 -22.42
C GLU A 256 -14.15 2.45 -23.48
N LEU A 257 -13.79 3.69 -23.14
CA LEU A 257 -13.10 4.61 -24.05
C LEU A 257 -11.77 4.05 -24.57
N LEU A 258 -11.00 3.41 -23.68
CA LEU A 258 -9.71 2.83 -24.04
C LEU A 258 -9.86 1.59 -24.93
N ASN A 259 -10.86 0.75 -24.67
CA ASN A 259 -11.18 -0.39 -25.53
C ASN A 259 -11.66 0.06 -26.91
N GLN A 260 -12.41 1.16 -27.03
CA GLN A 260 -12.79 1.73 -28.32
C GLN A 260 -11.58 2.21 -29.12
N LYS A 261 -10.51 2.68 -28.46
CA LYS A 261 -9.26 3.09 -29.10
C LYS A 261 -8.28 1.94 -29.37
N GLN A 262 -8.58 0.69 -28.96
CA GLN A 262 -7.69 -0.47 -29.17
C GLN A 262 -7.48 -0.85 -30.63
N GLU A 263 -8.29 -0.38 -31.58
CA GLU A 263 -8.00 -0.58 -33.01
C GLU A 263 -6.63 0.01 -33.44
N ARG A 264 -5.98 0.82 -32.59
CA ARG A 264 -4.65 1.41 -32.82
C ARG A 264 -3.63 1.23 -31.68
N CYS A 265 -3.90 0.43 -30.65
CA CYS A 265 -2.99 0.28 -29.50
C CYS A 265 -2.83 -1.20 -29.09
N VAL A 266 -1.57 -1.64 -29.02
CA VAL A 266 -1.17 -3.00 -28.67
C VAL A 266 -0.93 -3.05 -27.15
N TYR A 267 -1.87 -3.65 -26.41
CA TYR A 267 -1.81 -3.98 -24.98
C TYR A 267 -2.24 -2.90 -23.95
N LEU A 268 -3.43 -3.11 -23.36
CA LEU A 268 -3.92 -2.36 -22.20
C LEU A 268 -4.08 -3.31 -21.01
N ARG A 269 -3.48 -2.97 -19.86
CA ARG A 269 -3.66 -3.73 -18.62
C ARG A 269 -4.51 -2.92 -17.64
N PHE A 270 -5.67 -3.47 -17.28
CA PHE A 270 -6.61 -2.87 -16.35
C PHE A 270 -6.56 -3.62 -15.02
N SER A 271 -6.28 -2.93 -13.93
CA SER A 271 -6.32 -3.53 -12.59
C SER A 271 -6.73 -2.52 -11.49
N ILE A 272 -6.79 -1.22 -11.82
CA ILE A 272 -7.36 -0.17 -10.96
C ILE A 272 -8.38 0.61 -11.78
N LYS A 273 -9.54 0.91 -11.21
CA LYS A 273 -10.62 1.57 -11.95
C LYS A 273 -10.27 3.00 -12.40
N ILE A 274 -9.55 3.81 -11.62
CA ILE A 274 -9.13 5.17 -12.04
C ILE A 274 -7.66 5.27 -12.50
N THR A 275 -6.85 4.22 -12.34
CA THR A 275 -5.45 4.23 -12.78
C THR A 275 -5.29 3.28 -13.95
N VAL A 276 -4.89 3.82 -15.09
CA VAL A 276 -4.64 3.09 -16.33
C VAL A 276 -3.16 3.23 -16.65
N VAL A 277 -2.47 2.12 -16.90
CA VAL A 277 -1.16 2.10 -17.53
C VAL A 277 -1.38 1.62 -18.96
N VAL A 278 -1.00 2.48 -19.91
CA VAL A 278 -0.92 2.15 -21.33
C VAL A 278 0.54 1.86 -21.61
N ARG A 279 0.86 0.62 -21.97
CA ARG A 279 2.22 0.28 -22.44
C ARG A 279 2.22 0.47 -23.95
N LEU A 280 3.13 1.29 -24.46
CA LEU A 280 3.29 1.53 -25.88
C LEU A 280 4.61 0.86 -26.31
N ASP A 281 4.55 -0.11 -27.23
CA ASP A 281 5.77 -0.64 -27.85
C ASP A 281 6.36 0.43 -28.75
N THR A 282 7.58 0.86 -28.43
CA THR A 282 8.32 1.91 -29.15
C THR A 282 8.82 1.40 -30.49
N VAL A 283 7.93 1.31 -31.47
CA VAL A 283 8.28 1.43 -32.89
C VAL A 283 7.19 2.29 -33.54
N ALA A 284 7.52 3.55 -33.79
CA ALA A 284 6.66 4.57 -34.41
C ALA A 284 5.61 5.21 -33.49
N ILE A 285 6.06 6.12 -32.61
CA ILE A 285 5.17 7.19 -32.15
C ILE A 285 5.92 8.51 -32.32
N GLY A 286 5.63 9.16 -33.47
CA GLY A 286 5.89 10.58 -33.66
C GLY A 286 5.03 11.42 -32.70
N TYR A 287 5.13 12.73 -32.81
CA TYR A 287 4.55 13.76 -31.92
C TYR A 287 3.03 13.67 -31.60
N ASP A 288 2.30 12.65 -32.05
CA ASP A 288 0.85 12.48 -31.95
C ASP A 288 0.35 11.89 -30.61
N ALA A 289 1.24 11.46 -29.70
CA ALA A 289 0.83 10.92 -28.40
C ALA A 289 0.17 11.98 -27.49
N VAL A 290 0.51 13.25 -27.70
CA VAL A 290 0.00 14.37 -26.88
C VAL A 290 -1.44 14.73 -27.26
N GLU A 291 -1.88 14.46 -28.49
CA GLU A 291 -3.26 14.75 -28.95
C GLU A 291 -4.31 13.76 -28.43
N LEU A 292 -3.92 12.56 -27.98
CA LEU A 292 -4.86 11.52 -27.54
C LEU A 292 -5.70 11.91 -26.30
N LEU A 293 -5.34 13.00 -25.61
CA LEU A 293 -5.90 13.41 -24.32
C LEU A 293 -6.64 14.77 -24.32
N GLN A 294 -6.86 15.42 -25.46
CA GLN A 294 -7.88 16.49 -25.51
C GLN A 294 -9.27 15.86 -25.44
N VAL A 295 -9.79 15.71 -24.22
CA VAL A 295 -11.19 15.35 -23.98
C VAL A 295 -12.06 16.54 -24.40
N SER A 296 -12.89 16.31 -25.43
CA SER A 296 -13.80 17.28 -26.06
C SER A 296 -15.01 17.67 -25.19
N ASP A 297 -14.79 18.13 -23.94
CA ASP A 297 -15.84 18.73 -23.10
C ASP A 297 -15.32 19.82 -22.14
N GLY A 298 -14.16 20.43 -22.41
CA GLY A 298 -13.65 21.58 -21.63
C GLY A 298 -13.29 21.27 -20.16
N ARG A 299 -13.18 19.98 -19.79
CA ARG A 299 -12.72 19.54 -18.46
C ARG A 299 -11.33 18.92 -18.60
N GLU A 300 -10.32 19.63 -18.12
CA GLU A 300 -8.96 19.09 -18.02
C GLU A 300 -8.96 17.88 -17.07
N LEU A 301 -8.59 16.72 -17.58
CA LEU A 301 -8.38 15.51 -16.78
C LEU A 301 -6.88 15.20 -16.80
N VAL A 302 -6.21 15.40 -15.66
CA VAL A 302 -4.79 15.05 -15.52
C VAL A 302 -4.69 13.53 -15.36
N VAL A 303 -4.33 12.83 -16.43
CA VAL A 303 -4.00 11.40 -16.42
C VAL A 303 -2.50 11.27 -16.19
N ALA A 304 -2.09 10.65 -15.09
CA ALA A 304 -0.69 10.29 -14.88
C ALA A 304 -0.38 9.06 -15.74
N ILE A 305 0.21 9.28 -16.91
CA ILE A 305 0.80 8.22 -17.74
C ILE A 305 2.22 7.98 -17.24
N VAL A 306 2.49 6.77 -16.72
CA VAL A 306 3.86 6.33 -16.47
C VAL A 306 4.40 5.76 -17.78
N VAL A 307 5.24 6.54 -18.46
CA VAL A 307 6.04 6.06 -19.59
C VAL A 307 7.32 5.46 -19.01
N GLU A 308 7.45 4.15 -19.00
CA GLU A 308 8.76 3.51 -18.79
C GLU A 308 9.52 3.57 -20.12
N GLU A 309 10.63 4.30 -20.18
CA GLU A 309 11.62 4.13 -21.24
C GLU A 309 12.13 2.69 -21.16
N ALA A 310 11.90 1.91 -22.21
CA ALA A 310 12.66 0.68 -22.40
C ALA A 310 14.13 1.10 -22.54
N ALA A 311 14.97 0.69 -21.60
CA ALA A 311 16.41 0.82 -21.74
C ALA A 311 16.81 0.15 -23.06
N VAL A 312 17.26 0.98 -24.00
CA VAL A 312 17.89 0.54 -25.25
C VAL A 312 19.12 -0.29 -24.87
N VAL A 313 19.10 -1.58 -25.19
CA VAL A 313 20.32 -2.39 -25.37
C VAL A 313 20.47 -2.62 -26.87
#